data_AF-A0AAD5G9R1-F1
#
_entry.id   AF-A0AAD5G9R1-F1
#
_cell.length_a   1.000
_cell.length_b   1.000
_cell.length_c   1.000
_cell.angle_alpha   90.00
_cell.angle_beta   90.00
_cell.angle_gamma   90.00
#
_symmetry.space_group_name_H-M   'P 1'
#
loop_
_entity.id
_entity.type
_entity.pdbx_description
1 polymer ?
#
loop_
_entity_poly.entity_id
_entity_poly.type
_entity_poly.pdbx_seq_one_letter_code
_entity_poly.pdbx_strand_id
1 'polypeptide(L)'
;NGMTPLHLSVWHSLRAEDISTVKTLLEHNADCSAKDKEGMTPLDHLSQGPEHEKLRALLTLYLEEQRKRRAIEACSETKAKMDELEEELSKLVGLHELKLQLRKWAKGMLLDERRRALGLKVGPRRPPHMAFLGNPGT
;
A
#
# COMPACT_ATOMS: atom_id res chain seq x y z
N ASN A 1 -18.76 -10.29 -15.57
CA ASN A 1 -18.05 -11.25 -14.70
C ASN A 1 -16.92 -10.56 -13.93
N GLY A 2 -16.15 -9.61 -14.50
CA GLY A 2 -15.14 -8.85 -13.72
C GLY A 2 -13.94 -9.66 -13.25
N MET A 3 -13.83 -10.89 -13.72
CA MET A 3 -12.72 -11.80 -13.45
C MET A 3 -11.45 -11.26 -14.08
N THR A 4 -10.37 -11.26 -13.29
CA THR A 4 -9.01 -11.00 -13.80
C THR A 4 -8.45 -12.27 -14.48
N PRO A 5 -7.36 -12.16 -15.26
CA PRO A 5 -6.68 -13.34 -15.80
C PRO A 5 -6.29 -14.37 -14.73
N LEU A 6 -5.99 -13.90 -13.50
CA LEU A 6 -5.67 -14.77 -12.37
C LEU A 6 -6.90 -15.54 -11.84
N HIS A 7 -8.12 -14.99 -11.94
CA HIS A 7 -9.34 -15.74 -11.62
C HIS A 7 -9.55 -16.89 -12.61
N LEU A 8 -9.34 -16.62 -13.90
CA LEU A 8 -9.56 -17.60 -14.96
C LEU A 8 -8.53 -18.73 -14.90
N SER A 9 -7.26 -18.42 -14.60
CA SER A 9 -6.22 -19.44 -14.45
C SER A 9 -6.49 -20.35 -13.25
N VAL A 10 -7.00 -19.80 -12.14
CA VAL A 10 -7.47 -20.61 -11.00
C VAL A 10 -8.57 -21.57 -11.44
N TRP A 11 -9.63 -21.08 -12.10
CA TRP A 11 -10.70 -21.93 -12.62
C TRP A 11 -10.21 -23.04 -13.55
N HIS A 12 -9.24 -22.73 -14.42
CA HIS A 12 -8.65 -23.70 -15.32
C HIS A 12 -7.84 -24.76 -14.56
N SER A 13 -7.05 -24.34 -13.57
CA SER A 13 -6.22 -25.25 -12.75
C SER A 13 -7.05 -26.25 -11.94
N LEU A 14 -8.28 -25.91 -11.56
CA LEU A 14 -9.22 -26.83 -10.89
C LEU A 14 -9.61 -28.02 -11.78
N ARG A 15 -9.57 -27.86 -13.11
CA ARG A 15 -10.00 -28.87 -14.09
C ARG A 15 -8.84 -29.62 -14.72
N ALA A 16 -7.70 -28.95 -14.88
CA ALA A 16 -6.53 -29.45 -15.60
C ALA A 16 -5.38 -29.87 -14.68
N GLU A 17 -5.48 -29.65 -13.36
CA GLU A 17 -4.40 -29.81 -12.37
C GLU A 17 -3.09 -29.06 -12.70
N ASP A 18 -3.13 -28.14 -13.67
CA ASP A 18 -1.97 -27.36 -14.10
C ASP A 18 -1.93 -26.00 -13.41
N ILE A 19 -0.83 -25.76 -12.69
CA ILE A 19 -0.56 -24.53 -11.94
C ILE A 19 0.40 -23.61 -12.72
N SER A 20 0.90 -24.03 -13.89
CA SER A 20 1.91 -23.30 -14.66
C SER A 20 1.42 -21.91 -15.06
N THR A 21 0.19 -21.80 -15.56
CA THR A 21 -0.42 -20.52 -15.92
C THR A 21 -0.57 -19.58 -14.72
N VAL A 22 -0.92 -20.12 -13.55
CA VAL A 22 -1.00 -19.35 -12.30
C VAL A 22 0.39 -18.84 -11.92
N LYS A 23 1.43 -19.69 -11.94
CA LYS A 23 2.81 -19.30 -11.64
C LYS A 23 3.29 -18.17 -12.53
N THR A 24 3.12 -18.29 -13.85
CA THR A 24 3.56 -17.25 -14.79
C THR A 24 2.86 -15.92 -14.54
N LEU A 25 1.56 -15.93 -14.25
CA LEU A 25 0.84 -14.69 -13.91
C LEU A 25 1.35 -14.07 -12.61
N LEU A 26 1.64 -14.89 -11.59
CA LEU A 26 2.18 -14.43 -10.31
C LEU A 26 3.61 -13.87 -10.45
N GLU A 27 4.45 -14.50 -11.26
CA GLU A 27 5.80 -14.01 -11.61
C GLU A 27 5.75 -12.64 -12.28
N HIS A 28 4.69 -12.36 -13.05
CA HIS A 28 4.42 -11.06 -13.65
C HIS A 28 3.59 -10.12 -12.74
N ASN A 29 3.64 -10.31 -11.41
CA ASN A 29 3.00 -9.45 -10.42
C ASN A 29 1.47 -9.32 -10.57
N ALA A 30 0.77 -10.34 -11.08
CA ALA A 30 -0.70 -10.32 -11.13
C ALA A 30 -1.30 -10.06 -9.74
N ASP A 31 -2.26 -9.15 -9.64
CA ASP A 31 -2.86 -8.74 -8.37
C ASP A 31 -3.68 -9.88 -7.76
N CYS A 32 -3.18 -10.43 -6.65
CA CYS A 32 -3.83 -11.50 -5.89
C CYS A 32 -5.03 -11.01 -5.08
N SER A 33 -5.15 -9.70 -4.88
CA SER A 33 -6.20 -9.07 -4.07
C SER A 33 -7.38 -8.55 -4.88
N ALA A 34 -7.31 -8.63 -6.20
CA ALA A 34 -8.35 -8.15 -7.09
C ALA A 34 -9.68 -8.89 -6.85
N LYS A 35 -10.78 -8.14 -6.81
CA LYS A 35 -12.12 -8.68 -6.64
C LYS A 35 -12.87 -8.65 -7.96
N ASP A 36 -13.60 -9.72 -8.25
CA ASP A 36 -14.52 -9.78 -9.38
C ASP A 36 -15.85 -9.03 -9.10
N LYS A 37 -16.84 -9.16 -9.99
CA LYS A 37 -18.15 -8.50 -9.81
C LYS A 37 -18.96 -9.06 -8.64
N GLU A 38 -18.61 -10.24 -8.13
CA GLU A 38 -19.23 -10.89 -6.97
C GLU A 38 -18.50 -10.52 -5.67
N GLY A 39 -17.40 -9.77 -5.76
CA GLY A 39 -16.58 -9.38 -4.62
C GLY A 39 -15.58 -10.46 -4.18
N MET A 40 -15.41 -11.51 -4.99
CA MET A 40 -14.57 -12.67 -4.72
C MET A 40 -13.16 -12.43 -5.26
N THR A 41 -12.15 -12.86 -4.52
CA THR A 41 -10.76 -12.89 -4.97
C THR A 41 -10.44 -14.23 -5.66
N PRO A 42 -9.32 -14.35 -6.39
CA PRO A 42 -8.92 -15.62 -7.00
C PRO A 42 -8.79 -16.77 -5.98
N LEU A 43 -8.41 -16.44 -4.73
CA LEU A 43 -8.32 -17.41 -3.63
C LEU A 43 -9.70 -17.92 -3.20
N ASP A 44 -10.73 -17.06 -3.22
CA ASP A 44 -12.09 -17.39 -2.78
C ASP A 44 -12.80 -18.34 -3.76
N HIS A 45 -12.31 -18.44 -5.00
CA HIS A 45 -12.79 -19.41 -6.00
C HIS A 45 -12.26 -20.84 -5.78
N LEU A 46 -11.34 -21.05 -4.82
CA LEU A 46 -10.85 -22.39 -4.48
C LEU A 46 -11.78 -23.13 -3.51
N SER A 47 -12.06 -24.40 -3.81
CA SER A 47 -12.74 -25.29 -2.85
C SER A 47 -11.86 -25.56 -1.62
N GLN A 48 -12.48 -26.00 -0.51
CA GLN A 48 -11.80 -26.34 0.75
C GLN A 48 -11.17 -27.75 0.74
N GLY A 49 -10.96 -28.34 -0.44
CA GLY A 49 -10.44 -29.69 -0.59
C GLY A 49 -8.91 -29.77 -0.63
N PRO A 50 -8.32 -30.94 -0.32
CA PRO A 50 -6.88 -31.16 -0.32
C PRO A 50 -6.26 -31.07 -1.73
N GLU A 51 -7.06 -31.26 -2.78
CA GLU A 51 -6.63 -31.25 -4.19
C GLU A 51 -6.02 -29.91 -4.61
N HIS A 52 -6.44 -28.80 -3.98
CA HIS A 52 -5.98 -27.46 -4.32
C HIS A 52 -5.14 -26.81 -3.23
N GLU A 53 -4.71 -27.59 -2.22
CA GLU A 53 -3.91 -27.08 -1.10
C GLU A 53 -2.60 -26.43 -1.59
N LYS A 54 -1.95 -27.04 -2.59
CA LYS A 54 -0.73 -26.49 -3.20
C LYS A 54 -0.96 -25.12 -3.85
N LEU A 55 -2.06 -24.98 -4.58
CA LEU A 55 -2.43 -23.74 -5.27
C LEU A 55 -2.84 -22.65 -4.26
N ARG A 56 -3.60 -23.03 -3.24
CA ARG A 56 -3.98 -22.17 -2.12
C ARG A 56 -2.76 -21.63 -1.38
N ALA A 57 -1.82 -22.50 -1.02
CA ALA A 57 -0.57 -22.10 -0.38
C ALA A 57 0.23 -21.12 -1.24
N LEU A 58 0.33 -21.38 -2.56
CA LEU A 58 1.01 -20.49 -3.51
C LEU A 58 0.38 -19.10 -3.56
N LEU A 59 -0.94 -19.01 -3.75
CA LEU A 59 -1.67 -17.73 -3.81
C LEU A 59 -1.59 -16.98 -2.48
N THR A 60 -1.65 -17.68 -1.36
CA THR A 60 -1.55 -17.09 -0.02
C THR A 60 -0.17 -16.48 0.20
N LEU A 61 0.89 -17.21 -0.16
CA LEU A 61 2.27 -16.73 -0.08
C LEU A 61 2.48 -15.47 -0.93
N TYR A 62 2.03 -15.48 -2.18
CA TYR A 62 2.13 -14.32 -3.06
C TYR A 62 1.30 -13.13 -2.59
N LEU A 63 0.10 -13.36 -2.03
CA LEU A 63 -0.72 -12.30 -1.45
C LEU A 63 -0.01 -11.64 -0.26
N GLU A 64 0.57 -12.43 0.63
CA GLU A 64 1.37 -11.90 1.74
C GLU A 64 2.61 -11.15 1.26
N GLU A 65 3.29 -11.66 0.24
CA GLU A 65 4.46 -11.01 -0.34
C GLU A 65 4.10 -9.67 -0.99
N GLN A 66 3.02 -9.62 -1.78
CA GLN A 66 2.51 -8.37 -2.37
C GLN A 66 2.12 -7.36 -1.28
N ARG A 67 1.48 -7.81 -0.19
CA ARG A 67 1.17 -6.94 0.96
C ARG A 67 2.42 -6.38 1.63
N LYS A 68 3.45 -7.22 1.84
CA LYS A 68 4.74 -6.81 2.41
C LYS A 68 5.45 -5.80 1.50
N ARG A 69 5.50 -6.06 0.19
CA ARG A 69 6.10 -5.15 -0.81
C ARG A 69 5.40 -3.79 -0.80
N ARG A 70 4.05 -3.75 -0.88
CA ARG A 70 3.27 -2.51 -0.78
C ARG A 70 3.54 -1.76 0.53
N ALA A 71 3.67 -2.47 1.65
CA ALA A 71 3.98 -1.85 2.94
C ALA A 71 5.38 -1.24 3.01
N ILE A 72 6.39 -1.90 2.42
CA ILE A 72 7.77 -1.40 2.33
C ILE A 72 7.84 -0.18 1.40
N GLU A 73 7.19 -0.25 0.25
CA GLU A 73 7.13 0.85 -0.72
C GLU A 73 6.48 2.10 -0.10
N ALA A 74 5.36 1.93 0.60
CA ALA A 74 4.71 3.01 1.33
C ALA A 74 5.63 3.60 2.44
N CYS A 75 6.44 2.78 3.12
CA CYS A 75 7.46 3.29 4.04
C CYS A 75 8.51 4.14 3.31
N SER A 76 9.07 3.63 2.21
CA SER A 76 10.14 4.31 1.49
C SER A 76 9.67 5.64 0.90
N GLU A 77 8.45 5.70 0.39
CA GLU A 77 7.87 6.93 -0.14
C GLU A 77 7.71 7.99 0.96
N THR A 78 7.18 7.61 2.13
CA THR A 78 7.08 8.55 3.26
C THR A 78 8.45 9.03 3.77
N LYS A 79 9.47 8.17 3.70
CA LYS A 79 10.83 8.56 4.06
C LYS A 79 11.39 9.58 3.07
N ALA A 80 11.25 9.34 1.77
CA ALA A 80 11.70 10.28 0.74
C ALA A 80 11.03 11.66 0.88
N LYS A 81 9.71 11.70 1.11
CA LYS A 81 8.97 12.94 1.37
C LYS A 81 9.45 13.69 2.63
N MET A 82 9.86 12.97 3.68
CA MET A 82 10.44 13.59 4.88
C MET A 82 11.83 14.16 4.63
N ASP A 83 12.66 13.43 3.88
CA ASP A 83 14.04 13.84 3.60
C ASP A 83 14.06 15.11 2.73
N GLU A 84 13.20 15.19 1.70
CA GLU A 84 13.00 16.39 0.87
C GLU A 84 12.56 17.61 1.70
N LEU A 85 11.60 17.42 2.61
CA LEU A 85 11.17 18.50 3.51
C LEU A 85 12.32 19.00 4.39
N GLU A 86 13.14 18.08 4.90
CA GLU A 86 14.27 18.45 5.75
C GLU A 86 15.33 19.22 4.96
N GLU A 87 15.58 18.85 3.70
CA GLU A 87 16.46 19.60 2.80
C GLU A 87 15.95 21.03 2.58
N GLU A 88 14.67 21.24 2.28
CA GLU A 88 14.11 22.58 2.13
C GLU A 88 14.15 23.40 3.43
N LEU A 89 13.86 22.76 4.57
CA LEU A 89 13.96 23.41 5.87
C LEU A 89 15.41 23.79 6.22
N SER A 90 16.40 23.05 5.73
CA SER A 90 17.81 23.34 5.98
C SER A 90 18.28 24.63 5.30
N LYS A 91 17.68 25.00 4.16
CA LYS A 91 17.98 26.24 3.41
C LYS A 91 17.57 27.51 4.15
N LEU A 92 16.59 27.41 5.05
CA LEU A 92 16.13 28.55 5.85
C LEU A 92 17.03 28.72 7.08
N VAL A 93 17.52 29.93 7.37
CA VAL A 93 18.33 30.18 8.58
C VAL A 93 17.41 30.56 9.75
N GLY A 94 17.67 30.01 10.95
CA GLY A 94 16.89 30.32 12.16
C GLY A 94 15.54 29.58 12.25
N LEU A 95 14.54 30.23 12.86
CA LEU A 95 13.15 29.74 12.98
C LEU A 95 13.00 28.34 13.61
N HIS A 96 13.83 28.01 14.60
CA HIS A 96 13.92 26.66 15.15
C HIS A 96 12.57 26.10 15.65
N GLU A 97 11.82 26.90 16.40
CA GLU A 97 10.52 26.48 16.94
C GLU A 97 9.51 26.19 15.82
N LEU A 98 9.46 27.05 14.80
CA LEU A 98 8.58 26.85 13.64
C LEU A 98 8.95 25.56 12.89
N LYS A 99 10.24 25.31 12.66
CA LYS A 99 10.70 24.09 12.00
C LYS A 99 10.34 22.84 12.81
N LEU A 100 10.43 22.89 14.14
CA LEU A 100 9.98 21.80 15.02
C LEU A 100 8.48 21.52 14.84
N GLN A 101 7.65 22.56 14.81
CA GLN A 101 6.21 22.40 14.60
C GLN A 101 5.91 21.82 13.21
N LEU A 102 6.58 22.30 12.16
CA LEU A 102 6.39 21.81 10.80
C LEU A 102 6.78 20.33 10.69
N ARG A 103 7.92 19.92 11.26
CA ARG A 103 8.33 18.50 11.32
C ARG A 103 7.31 17.62 12.04
N LYS A 104 6.75 18.09 13.15
CA LYS A 104 5.70 17.34 13.89
C LYS A 104 4.46 17.14 13.01
N TRP A 105 4.02 18.17 12.30
CA TRP A 105 2.87 18.07 11.41
C TRP A 105 3.13 17.18 10.21
N ALA A 106 4.29 17.33 9.56
CA ALA A 106 4.68 16.51 8.42
C ALA A 106 4.71 15.03 8.78
N LYS A 107 5.34 14.66 9.90
CA LYS A 107 5.34 13.29 10.42
C LYS A 107 3.91 12.76 10.62
N GLY A 108 3.03 13.56 11.21
CA GLY A 108 1.63 13.19 11.39
C GLY A 108 0.89 12.95 10.07
N MET A 109 1.06 13.86 9.10
CA MET A 109 0.41 13.79 7.79
C MET A 109 0.88 12.60 6.95
N LEU A 110 2.18 12.30 6.96
CA LEU A 110 2.74 11.14 6.25
C LEU A 110 2.32 9.81 6.89
N LEU A 111 2.21 9.76 8.22
CA LEU A 111 1.64 8.60 8.91
C LEU A 111 0.17 8.39 8.51
N ASP A 112 -0.61 9.46 8.39
CA ASP A 112 -2.00 9.39 7.94
C ASP A 112 -2.12 8.94 6.47
N GLU A 113 -1.26 9.45 5.58
CA GLU A 113 -1.17 9.00 4.19
C GLU A 113 -0.84 7.51 4.09
N ARG A 114 0.17 7.06 4.84
CA ARG A 114 0.54 5.64 4.91
C ARG A 114 -0.58 4.75 5.44
N ARG A 115 -1.30 5.20 6.47
CA ARG A 115 -2.48 4.48 6.98
C ARG A 115 -3.54 4.34 5.90
N ARG A 116 -3.84 5.39 5.14
CA ARG A 116 -4.80 5.35 4.03
C ARG A 116 -4.35 4.41 2.91
N ALA A 117 -3.06 4.43 2.54
CA ALA A 117 -2.51 3.52 1.53
C ALA A 117 -2.65 2.04 1.91
N LEU A 118 -2.60 1.74 3.22
CA LEU A 118 -2.85 0.41 3.77
C LEU A 118 -4.34 0.10 4.01
N GLY A 119 -5.25 0.99 3.60
CA GLY A 119 -6.70 0.82 3.76
C GLY A 119 -7.22 1.05 5.18
N LEU A 120 -6.41 1.60 6.09
CA LEU A 120 -6.83 1.94 7.44
C LEU A 120 -7.65 3.24 7.43
N LYS A 121 -8.76 3.28 8.18
CA LYS A 121 -9.58 4.49 8.33
C LYS A 121 -8.82 5.54 9.14
N VAL A 122 -8.68 6.73 8.57
CA VAL A 122 -8.09 7.90 9.24
C VAL A 122 -9.16 8.98 9.32
N GLY A 123 -9.36 9.54 10.53
CA GLY A 123 -10.31 10.63 10.74
C GLY A 123 -9.93 11.91 10.01
N PRO A 124 -10.88 12.84 9.79
CA PRO A 124 -10.60 14.11 9.17
C PRO A 124 -9.63 14.93 10.03
N ARG A 125 -8.53 15.38 9.43
CA ARG A 125 -7.56 16.29 10.07
C ARG A 125 -7.94 17.72 9.74
N ARG A 126 -7.99 18.61 10.73
CA ARG A 126 -8.14 20.04 10.47
C ARG A 126 -6.87 20.55 9.78
N PRO A 127 -6.97 21.25 8.65
CA PRO A 127 -5.80 21.82 8.00
C PRO A 127 -5.14 22.81 8.97
N PRO A 128 -3.82 22.77 9.13
CA PRO A 128 -3.14 23.77 9.94
C PRO A 128 -3.30 25.14 9.29
N HIS A 129 -3.85 26.10 10.03
CA HIS A 129 -3.81 27.51 9.66
C HIS A 129 -2.57 28.14 10.27
N MET A 130 -1.75 28.79 9.46
CA MET A 130 -0.52 29.46 9.90
C MET A 130 -0.63 30.95 9.60
N ALA A 131 -0.39 31.78 10.61
CA ALA A 131 -0.20 33.22 10.45
C ALA A 131 1.26 33.53 10.78
N PHE A 132 2.02 33.96 9.78
CA PHE A 132 3.40 34.39 9.96
C PHE A 132 3.37 35.88 10.31
N LEU A 133 3.36 36.18 11.60
CA LEU A 133 3.60 37.53 12.08
C LEU A 133 5.10 37.77 11.93
N GLY A 134 5.48 38.71 11.06
CA GLY A 134 6.88 39.10 10.87
C GLY A 134 7.52 39.51 12.19
N ASN A 135 8.86 39.42 12.27
CA ASN A 135 9.58 39.79 13.48
C ASN A 135 9.15 41.19 13.96
N PRO A 136 8.75 41.36 15.23
CA PRO A 136 8.56 42.68 15.80
C PRO A 136 9.94 43.32 15.98
N GLY A 137 10.41 43.99 14.93
CA GLY A 137 11.75 44.58 14.87
C GLY A 137 12.76 43.68 14.13
N THR A 138 13.50 44.31 13.23
CA THR A 138 14.61 43.81 12.41
C THR A 138 15.52 42.80 13.10
#